data_AF-A0A0D2MZL7-F1
#
_entry.id   AF-A0A0D2MZL7-F1
#
_cell.length_a   1.000
_cell.length_b   1.000
_cell.length_c   1.000
_cell.angle_alpha   90.00
_cell.angle_beta   90.00
_cell.angle_gamma   90.00
#
_symmetry.space_group_name_H-M   'P 1'
#
loop_
_entity.id
_entity.type
_entity.pdbx_description
1 polymer ?
#
loop_
_entity_poly.entity_id
_entity_poly.type
_entity_poly.pdbx_seq_one_letter_code
_entity_poly.pdbx_strand_id
1 'polypeptide(L)'
;MRFVRVTLLQNMDSILTTFSAPMQAQAIKTMQKQAVDIRLGVRVTAIARDEITLCNVKTNAEEKMPYGLCLWSAGNAARPLVRGLVGAIPEQVELSKAANPAAVKLSVDPYLRVIGARDIIALGDCSKMLGAPLPPTAQVAGQQGAYVARMINRGYQPNTGGLNVDPGVDLSEADRAAALQLRPIDAARMSDQPRLTELDLLAYLTNDSTYAQAPPGVSYYRKPFEFLSLGLMAYIGNEKALVSAEVLDSSFDVAGSLAFLLWRSVYITKQARARLAARSTPPPASYGIAASSQHEGCSKGVSGLKSFLPVN
;
A
#
# COMPACT_ATOMS: atom_id res chain seq x y z
N MET A 1 26.20 -19.27 12.66
CA MET A 1 25.96 -20.40 11.74
C MET A 1 27.13 -20.48 10.77
N ARG A 2 27.94 -21.56 10.80
CA ARG A 2 29.21 -21.62 10.05
C ARG A 2 29.04 -21.77 8.53
N PHE A 3 27.89 -22.28 8.08
CA PHE A 3 27.62 -22.58 6.67
C PHE A 3 26.50 -21.74 6.04
N VAL A 4 25.92 -20.80 6.80
CA VAL A 4 24.79 -19.97 6.32
C VAL A 4 25.27 -18.54 6.21
N ARG A 5 25.07 -17.94 5.04
CA ARG A 5 25.25 -16.51 4.78
C ARG A 5 23.93 -15.92 4.32
N VAL A 6 23.55 -14.79 4.91
CA VAL A 6 22.38 -14.02 4.50
C VAL A 6 22.90 -12.72 3.89
N THR A 7 22.61 -12.50 2.61
CA THR A 7 22.99 -11.28 1.90
C THR A 7 21.73 -10.50 1.51
N LEU A 8 21.65 -9.24 1.92
CA LEU A 8 20.62 -8.28 1.52
C LEU A 8 21.19 -7.40 0.42
N LEU A 9 20.54 -7.41 -0.74
CA LEU A 9 20.93 -6.64 -1.91
C LEU A 9 20.00 -5.43 -2.07
N GLN A 10 20.57 -4.25 -2.31
CA GLN A 10 19.82 -3.02 -2.49
C GLN A 10 20.47 -2.14 -3.56
N ASN A 11 19.65 -1.59 -4.46
CA ASN A 11 20.13 -0.77 -5.58
C ASN A 11 20.45 0.68 -5.17
N MET A 12 19.83 1.17 -4.11
CA MET A 12 20.09 2.49 -3.54
C MET A 12 21.32 2.49 -2.64
N ASP A 13 21.78 3.69 -2.27
CA ASP A 13 22.90 3.90 -1.34
C ASP A 13 22.51 3.63 0.15
N SER A 14 21.28 3.19 0.42
CA SER A 14 20.81 2.83 1.77
C SER A 14 19.55 1.94 1.75
N ILE A 15 19.25 1.31 2.89
CA ILE A 15 18.00 0.58 3.15
C ILE A 15 17.01 1.46 3.91
N LEU A 16 15.72 1.09 3.88
CA LEU A 16 14.67 1.78 4.64
C LEU A 16 14.65 3.30 4.35
N THR A 17 14.75 3.68 3.08
CA THR A 17 14.96 5.07 2.62
C THR A 17 13.84 6.04 2.97
N THR A 18 12.71 5.54 3.46
CA THR A 18 11.60 6.34 4.00
C THR A 18 11.86 6.85 5.41
N PHE A 19 12.86 6.31 6.12
CA PHE A 19 13.27 6.78 7.45
C PHE A 19 14.38 7.84 7.35
N SER A 20 14.65 8.56 8.43
CA SER A 20 15.75 9.52 8.50
C SER A 20 17.13 8.83 8.36
N ALA A 21 18.12 9.53 7.82
CA ALA A 21 19.47 8.96 7.61
C ALA A 21 20.11 8.35 8.88
N PRO A 22 19.95 8.93 10.09
CA PRO A 22 20.42 8.31 11.32
C PRO A 22 19.77 6.95 11.62
N MET A 23 18.45 6.83 11.39
CA MET A 23 17.73 5.57 11.59
C MET A 23 18.15 4.51 10.57
N GLN A 24 18.39 4.90 9.32
CA GLN A 24 18.90 4.01 8.28
C GLN A 24 20.28 3.45 8.67
N ALA A 25 21.20 4.32 9.12
CA ALA A 25 22.54 3.92 9.58
C ALA A 25 22.45 2.98 10.79
N GLN A 26 21.53 3.24 11.73
CA GLN A 26 21.29 2.36 12.86
C GLN A 26 20.75 0.98 12.44
N ALA A 27 19.88 0.93 11.42
CA ALA A 27 19.37 -0.31 10.84
C ALA A 27 20.50 -1.17 10.28
N ILE A 28 21.33 -0.57 9.41
CA ILE A 28 22.48 -1.22 8.77
C ILE A 28 23.42 -1.78 9.84
N LYS A 29 23.82 -0.95 10.81
CA LYS A 29 24.69 -1.36 11.92
C LYS A 29 24.10 -2.52 12.72
N THR A 30 22.78 -2.51 12.95
CA THR A 30 22.09 -3.55 13.73
C THR A 30 22.00 -4.87 12.98
N MET A 31 21.73 -4.84 11.68
CA MET A 31 21.66 -6.03 10.82
C MET A 31 23.06 -6.63 10.56
N GLN A 32 24.08 -5.80 10.35
CA GLN A 32 25.47 -6.26 10.20
C GLN A 32 25.99 -6.95 11.47
N LYS A 33 25.64 -6.43 12.66
CA LYS A 33 25.92 -7.11 13.95
C LYS A 33 25.26 -8.48 14.07
N GLN A 34 24.20 -8.74 13.30
CA GLN A 34 23.53 -10.03 13.20
C GLN A 34 24.07 -10.90 12.05
N ALA A 35 25.25 -10.55 11.51
CA ALA A 35 25.92 -11.22 10.40
C ALA A 35 25.13 -11.23 9.08
N VAL A 36 24.24 -10.25 8.87
CA VAL A 36 23.65 -9.97 7.56
C VAL A 36 24.66 -9.17 6.75
N ASP A 37 25.06 -9.72 5.60
CA ASP A 37 25.88 -9.04 4.60
C ASP A 37 24.98 -8.09 3.80
N ILE A 38 25.20 -6.78 3.89
CA ILE A 38 24.38 -5.77 3.20
C ILE A 38 25.20 -5.19 2.06
N ARG A 39 24.76 -5.40 0.82
CA ARG A 39 25.38 -4.84 -0.38
C ARG A 39 24.46 -3.78 -0.97
N LEU A 40 24.90 -2.54 -0.89
CA LEU A 40 24.21 -1.34 -1.38
C LEU A 40 24.75 -0.94 -2.75
N GLY A 41 24.01 -0.12 -3.51
CA GLY A 41 24.42 0.32 -4.84
C GLY A 41 24.58 -0.82 -5.85
N VAL A 42 23.91 -1.95 -5.63
CA VAL A 42 23.94 -3.12 -6.52
C VAL A 42 22.54 -3.47 -6.99
N ARG A 43 22.39 -3.73 -8.29
CA ARG A 43 21.14 -4.12 -8.92
C ARG A 43 21.25 -5.56 -9.41
N VAL A 44 20.25 -6.37 -9.09
CA VAL A 44 20.09 -7.68 -9.72
C VAL A 44 19.65 -7.50 -11.17
N THR A 45 20.37 -8.10 -12.11
CA THR A 45 20.06 -8.05 -13.54
C THR A 45 19.56 -9.39 -14.09
N ALA A 46 19.97 -10.51 -13.49
CA ALA A 46 19.50 -11.83 -13.85
C ALA A 46 19.50 -12.77 -12.64
N ILE A 47 18.58 -13.75 -12.65
CA ILE A 47 18.51 -14.83 -11.67
C ILE A 47 18.54 -16.14 -12.44
N ALA A 48 19.58 -16.94 -12.23
CA ALA A 48 19.69 -18.30 -12.74
C ALA A 48 19.41 -19.32 -11.62
N ARG A 49 19.61 -20.60 -11.89
CA ARG A 49 19.27 -21.70 -10.95
C ARG A 49 20.06 -21.64 -9.65
N ASP A 50 21.34 -21.28 -9.72
CA ASP A 50 22.32 -21.37 -8.63
C ASP A 50 23.15 -20.08 -8.46
N GLU A 51 22.96 -19.11 -9.35
CA GLU A 51 23.65 -17.82 -9.33
C GLU A 51 22.73 -16.64 -9.61
N ILE A 52 23.07 -15.49 -9.03
CA ILE A 52 22.45 -14.21 -9.31
C ILE A 52 23.51 -13.29 -9.94
N THR A 53 23.11 -12.57 -10.99
CA THR A 53 23.96 -11.56 -11.63
C THR A 53 23.65 -10.20 -11.04
N LEU A 54 24.68 -9.54 -10.53
CA LEU A 54 24.64 -8.23 -9.91
C LEU A 54 25.37 -7.24 -10.81
N CYS A 55 24.86 -6.02 -10.87
CA CYS A 55 25.49 -4.89 -11.54
C CYS A 55 25.68 -3.76 -10.54
N ASN A 56 26.90 -3.26 -10.40
CA ASN A 56 27.16 -2.06 -9.61
C ASN A 56 26.54 -0.85 -10.32
N VAL A 57 25.69 -0.11 -9.61
CA VAL A 57 24.90 0.98 -10.19
C VAL A 57 25.77 2.16 -10.63
N LYS A 58 26.96 2.35 -10.04
CA LYS A 58 27.87 3.47 -10.35
C LYS A 58 28.90 3.11 -11.42
N THR A 59 29.44 1.89 -11.37
CA THR A 59 30.53 1.47 -12.28
C THR A 59 30.07 0.61 -13.45
N ASN A 60 28.81 0.14 -13.44
CA ASN A 60 28.27 -0.87 -14.35
C ASN A 60 29.05 -2.20 -14.35
N ALA A 61 29.93 -2.43 -13.36
CA ALA A 61 30.65 -3.69 -13.24
C ALA A 61 29.69 -4.82 -12.88
N GLU A 62 29.81 -5.96 -13.58
CA GLU A 62 29.02 -7.16 -13.30
C GLU A 62 29.75 -8.11 -12.35
N GLU A 63 28.99 -8.74 -11.47
CA GLU A 63 29.45 -9.76 -10.53
C GLU A 63 28.44 -10.89 -10.48
N LYS A 64 28.90 -12.14 -10.41
CA LYS A 64 28.06 -13.30 -10.16
C LYS A 64 28.20 -13.76 -8.72
N MET A 65 27.08 -14.04 -8.06
CA MET A 65 27.04 -14.49 -6.68
C MET A 65 26.23 -15.79 -6.57
N PRO A 66 26.79 -16.88 -6.00
CA PRO A 66 26.05 -18.11 -5.80
C PRO A 66 25.00 -17.94 -4.69
N TYR A 67 23.86 -18.63 -4.82
CA TYR A 67 22.82 -18.63 -3.79
C TYR A 67 22.15 -20.00 -3.67
N GLY A 68 21.64 -20.30 -2.47
CA GLY A 68 20.80 -21.49 -2.23
C GLY A 68 19.30 -21.18 -2.15
N LEU A 69 18.96 -19.99 -1.65
CA LEU A 69 17.59 -19.48 -1.58
C LEU A 69 17.57 -18.01 -2.00
N CYS A 70 16.70 -17.65 -2.95
CA CYS A 70 16.45 -16.27 -3.34
C CYS A 70 15.07 -15.84 -2.84
N LEU A 71 15.02 -14.77 -2.03
CA LEU A 71 13.78 -14.11 -1.63
C LEU A 71 13.69 -12.77 -2.35
N TRP A 72 12.75 -12.65 -3.29
CA TRP A 72 12.53 -11.41 -4.03
C TRP A 72 11.45 -10.57 -3.35
N SER A 73 11.85 -9.47 -2.71
CA SER A 73 10.96 -8.54 -2.00
C SER A 73 10.97 -7.12 -2.58
N ALA A 74 11.32 -6.98 -3.87
CA ALA A 74 11.50 -5.68 -4.52
C ALA A 74 10.49 -5.44 -5.66
N GLY A 75 9.83 -4.28 -5.60
CA GLY A 75 8.97 -3.80 -6.69
C GLY A 75 7.57 -4.43 -6.74
N ASN A 76 6.57 -3.61 -7.01
CA ASN A 76 5.21 -4.04 -7.33
C ASN A 76 4.96 -3.76 -8.81
N ALA A 77 4.24 -4.66 -9.48
CA ALA A 77 3.85 -4.51 -10.87
C ALA A 77 2.32 -4.49 -10.99
N ALA A 78 1.82 -3.76 -12.00
CA ALA A 78 0.42 -3.73 -12.34
C ALA A 78 -0.07 -5.11 -12.75
N ARG A 79 -1.23 -5.53 -12.23
CA ARG A 79 -1.90 -6.77 -12.66
C ARG A 79 -2.48 -6.64 -14.08
N PRO A 80 -2.65 -7.74 -14.82
CA PRO A 80 -3.25 -7.71 -16.18
C PRO A 80 -4.59 -6.97 -16.24
N LEU A 81 -5.46 -7.13 -15.24
CA LEU A 81 -6.72 -6.39 -15.14
C LEU A 81 -6.51 -4.87 -15.13
N VAL A 82 -5.58 -4.37 -14.31
CA VAL A 82 -5.28 -2.94 -14.20
C VAL A 82 -4.75 -2.40 -15.52
N ARG A 83 -3.83 -3.16 -16.16
CA ARG A 83 -3.29 -2.79 -17.49
C ARG A 83 -4.39 -2.74 -18.55
N GLY A 84 -5.28 -3.72 -18.55
CA GLY A 84 -6.42 -3.77 -19.46
C GLY A 84 -7.36 -2.58 -19.28
N LEU A 85 -7.72 -2.24 -18.04
CA LEU A 85 -8.58 -1.09 -17.75
C LEU A 85 -7.92 0.24 -18.15
N VAL A 86 -6.63 0.42 -17.85
CA VAL A 86 -5.88 1.62 -18.26
C VAL A 86 -5.83 1.75 -19.78
N GLY A 87 -5.65 0.64 -20.51
CA GLY A 87 -5.63 0.65 -21.97
C GLY A 87 -7.01 0.85 -22.63
N ALA A 88 -8.09 0.55 -21.91
CA ALA A 88 -9.46 0.64 -22.43
C ALA A 88 -10.11 2.02 -22.22
N ILE A 89 -9.65 2.81 -21.25
CA ILE A 89 -10.22 4.11 -20.90
C ILE A 89 -9.33 5.22 -21.49
N PRO A 90 -9.80 6.03 -22.45
CA PRO A 90 -8.96 7.02 -23.15
C PRO A 90 -8.23 7.99 -22.21
N GLU A 91 -8.91 8.51 -21.19
CA GLU A 91 -8.33 9.42 -20.20
C GLU A 91 -7.22 8.75 -19.37
N GLN A 92 -7.33 7.45 -19.11
CA GLN A 92 -6.30 6.68 -18.40
C GLN A 92 -5.08 6.45 -19.29
N VAL A 93 -5.27 6.22 -20.60
CA VAL A 93 -4.17 6.11 -21.57
C VAL A 93 -3.36 7.40 -21.57
N GLU A 94 -4.04 8.55 -21.69
CA GLU A 94 -3.38 9.86 -21.65
C GLU A 94 -2.60 10.09 -20.36
N LEU A 95 -3.21 9.81 -19.20
CA LEU A 95 -2.59 9.99 -17.88
C LEU A 95 -1.44 9.00 -17.59
N SER A 96 -1.33 7.91 -18.35
CA SER A 96 -0.30 6.88 -18.16
C SER A 96 0.84 6.95 -19.18
N LYS A 97 0.83 7.88 -20.14
CA LYS A 97 1.87 8.02 -21.18
C LYS A 97 3.30 8.11 -20.64
N ALA A 98 3.50 8.82 -19.53
CA ALA A 98 4.81 9.01 -18.90
C ALA A 98 5.16 7.92 -17.87
N ALA A 99 4.24 6.99 -17.58
CA ALA A 99 4.43 5.95 -16.59
C ALA A 99 5.17 4.74 -17.18
N ASN A 100 5.90 4.01 -16.33
CA ASN A 100 6.42 2.70 -16.70
C ASN A 100 5.23 1.74 -16.97
N PRO A 101 5.11 1.13 -18.17
CA PRO A 101 4.02 0.21 -18.52
C PRO A 101 3.85 -0.96 -17.52
N ALA A 102 4.96 -1.43 -16.92
CA ALA A 102 4.91 -2.51 -15.95
C ALA A 102 4.27 -2.09 -14.61
N ALA A 103 4.30 -0.81 -14.28
CA ALA A 103 3.89 -0.23 -12.99
C ALA A 103 2.72 0.77 -13.11
N VAL A 104 1.97 0.73 -14.21
CA VAL A 104 0.77 1.56 -14.41
C VAL A 104 -0.26 1.35 -13.29
N LYS A 105 -0.98 2.41 -12.96
CA LYS A 105 -2.04 2.43 -11.95
C LYS A 105 -3.23 3.18 -12.52
N LEU A 106 -4.44 2.86 -12.03
CA LEU A 106 -5.63 3.64 -12.33
C LEU A 106 -5.50 5.01 -11.67
N SER A 107 -5.47 6.06 -12.48
CA SER A 107 -5.54 7.44 -11.99
C SER A 107 -6.93 7.69 -11.44
N VAL A 108 -6.99 8.05 -10.17
CA VAL A 108 -8.23 8.33 -9.46
C VAL A 108 -8.30 9.78 -9.02
N ASP A 109 -9.53 10.22 -8.84
CA ASP A 109 -9.84 11.51 -8.27
C ASP A 109 -9.83 11.47 -6.71
N PRO A 110 -10.10 12.59 -6.01
CA PRO A 110 -10.04 12.65 -4.55
C PRO A 110 -11.07 11.80 -3.81
N TYR A 111 -12.04 11.24 -4.51
CA TYR A 111 -13.08 10.38 -3.94
C TYR A 111 -12.85 8.93 -4.39
N LEU A 112 -11.66 8.67 -4.95
CA LEU A 112 -11.16 7.38 -5.38
C LEU A 112 -11.89 6.79 -6.58
N ARG A 113 -12.60 7.63 -7.36
CA ARG A 113 -13.22 7.20 -8.62
C ARG A 113 -12.21 7.21 -9.74
N VAL A 114 -12.34 6.27 -10.67
CA VAL A 114 -11.50 6.19 -11.85
C VAL A 114 -11.84 7.33 -12.81
N ILE A 115 -10.82 8.09 -13.22
CA ILE A 115 -10.98 9.17 -14.19
C ILE A 115 -11.33 8.56 -15.56
N GLY A 116 -12.38 9.05 -16.22
CA GLY A 116 -12.93 8.45 -17.45
C GLY A 116 -13.91 7.29 -17.23
N ALA A 117 -14.05 6.77 -16.00
CA ALA A 117 -15.03 5.72 -15.66
C ALA A 117 -15.52 5.89 -14.21
N ARG A 118 -16.42 6.84 -13.99
CA ARG A 118 -16.82 7.31 -12.64
C ARG A 118 -17.75 6.37 -11.87
N ASP A 119 -18.28 5.37 -12.55
CA ASP A 119 -18.96 4.21 -11.97
C ASP A 119 -17.97 3.23 -11.30
N ILE A 120 -16.67 3.40 -11.53
CA ILE A 120 -15.62 2.54 -10.98
C ILE A 120 -14.86 3.28 -9.86
N ILE A 121 -14.68 2.60 -8.73
CA ILE A 121 -13.83 3.04 -7.61
C ILE A 121 -12.57 2.16 -7.59
N ALA A 122 -11.40 2.78 -7.43
CA ALA A 122 -10.13 2.07 -7.26
C ALA A 122 -9.37 2.61 -6.03
N LEU A 123 -8.82 1.70 -5.22
CA LEU A 123 -8.11 2.03 -3.99
C LEU A 123 -6.92 1.09 -3.77
N GLY A 124 -5.99 1.49 -2.92
CA GLY A 124 -4.76 0.78 -2.63
C GLY A 124 -3.78 0.80 -3.81
N ASP A 125 -2.94 -0.23 -3.87
CA ASP A 125 -1.78 -0.29 -4.77
C ASP A 125 -2.10 -0.20 -6.26
N CYS A 126 -3.33 -0.55 -6.68
CA CYS A 126 -3.78 -0.45 -8.07
C CYS A 126 -4.16 0.98 -8.50
N SER A 127 -4.22 1.93 -7.56
CA SER A 127 -4.69 3.28 -7.78
C SER A 127 -3.59 4.33 -7.54
N LYS A 128 -3.70 5.47 -8.21
CA LYS A 128 -2.87 6.66 -8.00
C LYS A 128 -3.79 7.88 -7.96
N MET A 129 -3.84 8.57 -6.83
CA MET A 129 -4.55 9.85 -6.75
C MET A 129 -3.73 10.94 -7.47
N LEU A 130 -4.37 11.69 -8.37
CA LEU A 130 -3.72 12.81 -9.05
C LEU A 130 -3.44 13.96 -8.07
N GLY A 131 -2.36 14.71 -8.31
CA GLY A 131 -1.90 15.84 -7.48
C GLY A 131 -1.27 15.46 -6.14
N ALA A 132 -1.77 14.42 -5.46
CA ALA A 132 -1.24 13.96 -4.17
C ALA A 132 -1.01 12.44 -4.18
N PRO A 133 0.07 11.96 -4.83
CA PRO A 133 0.39 10.53 -4.88
C PRO A 133 0.75 10.02 -3.49
N LEU A 134 0.13 8.90 -3.11
CA LEU A 134 0.33 8.26 -1.82
C LEU A 134 1.17 6.98 -1.95
N PRO A 135 1.93 6.60 -0.90
CA PRO A 135 2.74 5.40 -0.95
C PRO A 135 1.87 4.13 -0.97
N PRO A 136 2.27 3.07 -1.73
CA PRO A 136 1.55 1.80 -1.78
C PRO A 136 1.70 1.05 -0.45
N THR A 137 0.83 1.34 0.51
CA THR A 137 0.90 0.80 1.86
C THR A 137 -0.46 0.30 2.31
N ALA A 138 -0.45 -0.72 3.18
CA ALA A 138 -1.67 -1.21 3.82
C ALA A 138 -2.38 -0.12 4.63
N GLN A 139 -1.65 0.87 5.15
CA GLN A 139 -2.24 2.00 5.85
C GLN A 139 -3.08 2.89 4.93
N VAL A 140 -2.53 3.25 3.76
CA VAL A 140 -3.26 4.03 2.75
C VAL A 140 -4.49 3.24 2.29
N ALA A 141 -4.30 1.97 1.90
CA ALA A 141 -5.40 1.11 1.45
C ALA A 141 -6.50 0.94 2.51
N GLY A 142 -6.13 0.77 3.78
CA GLY A 142 -7.08 0.65 4.88
C GLY A 142 -7.89 1.93 5.12
N GLN A 143 -7.25 3.10 5.08
CA GLN A 143 -7.95 4.39 5.22
C GLN A 143 -8.84 4.68 4.01
N GLN A 144 -8.37 4.39 2.79
CA GLN A 144 -9.17 4.50 1.58
C GLN A 144 -10.40 3.58 1.63
N GLY A 145 -10.22 2.32 2.06
CA GLY A 145 -11.33 1.38 2.24
C GLY A 145 -12.36 1.87 3.25
N ALA A 146 -11.91 2.37 4.41
CA ALA A 146 -12.80 2.94 5.43
C ALA A 146 -13.53 4.19 4.94
N TYR A 147 -12.87 5.03 4.13
CA TYR A 147 -13.46 6.19 3.50
C TYR A 147 -14.58 5.80 2.52
N VAL A 148 -14.30 4.87 1.59
CA VAL A 148 -15.28 4.38 0.61
C VAL A 148 -16.46 3.70 1.30
N ALA A 149 -16.22 2.88 2.33
CA ALA A 149 -17.28 2.23 3.09
C ALA A 149 -18.22 3.26 3.74
N ARG A 150 -17.70 4.31 4.36
CA ARG A 150 -18.52 5.40 4.92
C ARG A 150 -19.31 6.15 3.85
N MET A 151 -18.68 6.39 2.69
CA MET A 151 -19.30 7.06 1.56
C MET A 151 -20.49 6.26 1.03
N ILE A 152 -20.31 4.96 0.77
CA ILE A 152 -21.38 4.06 0.30
C ILE A 152 -22.49 3.91 1.36
N ASN A 153 -22.14 3.74 2.64
CA ASN A 153 -23.13 3.61 3.73
C ASN A 153 -23.98 4.87 3.92
N ARG A 154 -23.54 6.02 3.41
CA ARG A 154 -24.28 7.29 3.41
C ARG A 154 -25.08 7.52 2.11
N GLY A 155 -25.25 6.49 1.30
CA GLY A 155 -26.05 6.54 0.07
C GLY A 155 -25.30 7.06 -1.16
N TYR A 156 -23.96 7.10 -1.12
CA TYR A 156 -23.19 7.46 -2.31
C TYR A 156 -23.28 6.37 -3.38
N GLN A 157 -23.64 6.78 -4.60
CA GLN A 157 -23.66 5.91 -5.77
C GLN A 157 -22.54 6.33 -6.73
N PRO A 158 -21.69 5.40 -7.19
CA PRO A 158 -20.74 5.69 -8.27
C PRO A 158 -21.48 6.20 -9.53
N ASN A 159 -20.83 7.08 -10.31
CA ASN A 159 -21.36 7.76 -11.51
C ASN A 159 -22.47 8.80 -11.32
N THR A 160 -23.44 8.51 -10.46
CA THR A 160 -24.53 9.45 -10.13
C THR A 160 -24.13 10.35 -8.95
N GLY A 161 -23.16 9.95 -8.13
CA GLY A 161 -22.79 10.66 -6.91
C GLY A 161 -23.69 10.27 -5.72
N GLY A 162 -23.44 10.92 -4.59
CA GLY A 162 -24.24 10.77 -3.37
C GLY A 162 -24.83 12.10 -2.97
N LEU A 163 -26.15 12.14 -2.80
CA LEU A 163 -26.84 13.25 -2.17
C LEU A 163 -26.82 13.00 -0.67
N ASN A 164 -26.25 13.93 0.08
CA ASN A 164 -26.46 14.03 1.52
C ASN A 164 -27.62 15.02 1.72
N VAL A 165 -28.82 14.46 1.74
CA VAL A 165 -30.07 15.20 1.89
C VAL A 165 -30.31 15.44 3.37
N ASP A 166 -30.52 16.70 3.77
CA ASP A 166 -30.80 17.00 5.17
C ASP A 166 -32.08 16.30 5.62
N PRO A 167 -32.16 15.81 6.88
CA PRO A 167 -33.35 15.16 7.39
C PRO A 167 -34.59 16.06 7.21
N GLY A 168 -35.60 15.57 6.48
CA GLY A 168 -36.85 16.29 6.23
C GLY A 168 -36.91 17.07 4.90
N VAL A 169 -35.84 17.04 4.09
CA VAL A 169 -35.86 17.57 2.72
C VAL A 169 -36.31 16.45 1.76
N ASP A 170 -37.42 16.67 1.06
CA ASP A 170 -37.87 15.79 -0.02
C ASP A 170 -37.50 16.42 -1.37
N LEU A 171 -36.67 15.73 -2.15
CA LEU A 171 -36.18 16.25 -3.43
C LEU A 171 -37.06 15.76 -4.56
N SER A 172 -37.44 16.67 -5.44
CA SER A 172 -38.12 16.29 -6.68
C SER A 172 -37.24 15.34 -7.50
N GLU A 173 -37.84 14.43 -8.28
CA GLU A 173 -37.08 13.54 -9.17
C GLU A 173 -36.20 14.32 -10.15
N ALA A 174 -36.63 15.51 -10.57
CA ALA A 174 -35.87 16.39 -11.46
C ALA A 174 -34.64 17.00 -10.76
N ASP A 175 -34.78 17.51 -9.53
CA ASP A 175 -33.66 18.05 -8.74
C ASP A 175 -32.68 16.95 -8.36
N ARG A 176 -33.19 15.77 -8.03
CA ARG A 176 -32.39 14.58 -7.79
C ARG A 176 -31.65 14.16 -9.06
N ALA A 177 -32.31 14.10 -10.21
CA ALA A 177 -31.65 13.75 -11.48
C ALA A 177 -30.58 14.78 -11.89
N ALA A 178 -30.86 16.08 -11.74
CA ALA A 178 -29.92 17.16 -12.04
C ALA A 178 -28.70 17.11 -11.11
N ALA A 179 -28.91 16.87 -9.82
CA ALA A 179 -27.83 16.75 -8.85
C ALA A 179 -26.96 15.50 -9.08
N LEU A 180 -27.49 14.49 -9.78
CA LEU A 180 -26.75 13.27 -10.09
C LEU A 180 -25.98 13.33 -11.44
N GLN A 181 -25.99 14.46 -12.16
CA GLN A 181 -25.31 14.59 -13.46
C GLN A 181 -23.84 15.03 -13.33
N LEU A 182 -22.95 14.05 -13.51
CA LEU A 182 -21.49 14.23 -13.53
C LEU A 182 -20.96 14.42 -14.99
N ARG A 183 -20.22 15.51 -15.27
CA ARG A 183 -19.52 15.97 -16.47
C ARG A 183 -18.02 15.71 -16.32
N PRO A 184 -17.26 15.52 -17.42
CA PRO A 184 -15.84 15.14 -17.38
C PRO A 184 -14.94 16.09 -16.56
N ILE A 185 -13.87 15.53 -15.99
CA ILE A 185 -12.87 16.27 -15.21
C ILE A 185 -11.89 16.90 -16.20
N ASP A 186 -11.49 18.15 -15.99
CA ASP A 186 -10.32 18.73 -16.65
C ASP A 186 -9.04 18.13 -16.02
N ALA A 187 -8.56 17.04 -16.62
CA ALA A 187 -7.41 16.29 -16.14
C ALA A 187 -6.09 17.07 -16.25
N ALA A 188 -5.98 18.03 -17.19
CA ALA A 188 -4.78 18.83 -17.40
C ALA A 188 -4.58 19.81 -16.24
N ARG A 189 -5.65 20.45 -15.76
CA ARG A 189 -5.59 21.34 -14.58
C ARG A 189 -5.17 20.59 -13.31
N MET A 190 -5.51 19.31 -13.19
CA MET A 190 -5.28 18.51 -11.98
C MET A 190 -3.87 17.91 -11.88
N SER A 191 -3.22 17.60 -13.00
CA SER A 191 -1.85 17.05 -12.99
C SER A 191 -0.83 18.03 -12.43
N ASP A 192 -1.10 19.32 -12.56
CA ASP A 192 -0.14 20.40 -12.30
C ASP A 192 -0.20 20.93 -10.86
N GLN A 193 -1.13 20.43 -10.05
CA GLN A 193 -1.35 20.91 -8.68
C GLN A 193 -0.74 19.97 -7.62
N PRO A 194 0.12 20.46 -6.71
CA PRO A 194 0.74 19.65 -5.66
C PRO A 194 -0.22 19.28 -4.51
N ARG A 195 -1.32 20.03 -4.34
CA ARG A 195 -2.48 19.73 -3.50
C ARG A 195 -3.70 20.40 -4.13
N LEU A 196 -4.84 19.73 -4.09
CA LEU A 196 -6.11 20.29 -4.56
C LEU A 196 -6.57 21.37 -3.60
N THR A 197 -6.80 22.58 -4.12
CA THR A 197 -7.34 23.69 -3.33
C THR A 197 -8.83 23.46 -3.05
N GLU A 198 -9.41 24.20 -2.10
CA GLU A 198 -10.88 24.22 -1.93
C GLU A 198 -11.61 24.56 -3.22
N LEU A 199 -11.02 25.38 -4.11
CA LEU A 199 -11.57 25.72 -5.41
C LEU A 199 -11.59 24.51 -6.35
N ASP A 200 -10.54 23.69 -6.32
CA ASP A 200 -10.46 22.47 -7.12
C ASP A 200 -11.43 21.41 -6.60
N LEU A 201 -11.58 21.32 -5.28
CA LEU A 201 -12.58 20.49 -4.61
C LEU A 201 -14.00 20.97 -4.91
N LEU A 202 -14.23 22.28 -5.03
CA LEU A 202 -15.52 22.87 -5.41
C LEU A 202 -15.83 22.67 -6.88
N ALA A 203 -14.90 22.89 -7.80
CA ALA A 203 -15.08 22.56 -9.22
C ALA A 203 -15.35 21.05 -9.41
N TYR A 204 -14.71 20.24 -8.57
CA TYR A 204 -14.89 18.79 -8.52
C TYR A 204 -16.28 18.37 -7.98
N LEU A 205 -16.76 18.97 -6.89
CA LEU A 205 -18.08 18.74 -6.28
C LEU A 205 -19.22 19.31 -7.14
N THR A 206 -18.92 20.47 -7.69
CA THR A 206 -19.55 21.30 -8.70
C THR A 206 -19.94 20.60 -9.97
N ASN A 207 -18.96 19.80 -10.41
CA ASN A 207 -18.97 19.24 -11.74
C ASN A 207 -19.14 20.32 -12.84
N ASP A 208 -18.76 21.55 -12.49
CA ASP A 208 -18.86 22.74 -13.31
C ASP A 208 -17.57 23.54 -13.07
N SER A 209 -16.85 23.84 -14.14
CA SER A 209 -15.79 24.84 -14.13
C SER A 209 -16.34 26.27 -13.92
N THR A 210 -17.65 26.42 -13.80
CA THR A 210 -18.37 27.66 -13.51
C THR A 210 -19.45 27.44 -12.44
N TYR A 211 -19.16 27.85 -11.21
CA TYR A 211 -20.07 27.97 -10.06
C TYR A 211 -21.59 27.88 -10.31
N ALA A 212 -22.23 26.77 -9.92
CA ALA A 212 -23.68 26.70 -9.70
C ALA A 212 -23.99 25.92 -8.42
N GLN A 213 -24.83 26.52 -7.57
CA GLN A 213 -25.18 26.04 -6.23
C GLN A 213 -25.98 24.74 -6.31
N ALA A 214 -25.72 23.80 -5.39
CA ALA A 214 -26.59 22.64 -5.19
C ALA A 214 -28.03 23.11 -4.92
N PRO A 215 -29.08 22.35 -5.32
CA PRO A 215 -30.45 22.70 -4.99
C PRO A 215 -30.62 22.92 -3.47
N PRO A 216 -31.51 23.85 -3.03
CA PRO A 216 -31.74 24.09 -1.61
C PRO A 216 -32.06 22.79 -0.84
N GLY A 217 -31.33 22.52 0.25
CA GLY A 217 -31.49 21.30 1.06
C GLY A 217 -30.68 20.08 0.58
N VAL A 218 -29.91 20.22 -0.51
CA VAL A 218 -28.97 19.21 -1.00
C VAL A 218 -27.54 19.57 -0.61
N SER A 219 -26.89 18.73 0.19
CA SER A 219 -25.44 18.78 0.33
C SER A 219 -24.82 17.63 -0.45
N TYR A 220 -23.86 17.90 -1.34
CA TYR A 220 -23.03 16.83 -1.89
C TYR A 220 -22.16 16.24 -0.78
N TYR A 221 -21.78 14.96 -0.87
CA TYR A 221 -20.77 14.42 0.04
C TYR A 221 -19.47 15.22 -0.14
N ARG A 222 -19.18 16.17 0.77
CA ARG A 222 -18.16 17.21 0.53
C ARG A 222 -16.75 16.82 0.92
N LYS A 223 -16.55 15.74 1.68
CA LYS A 223 -15.22 15.46 2.23
C LYS A 223 -14.42 14.57 1.26
N PRO A 224 -13.36 15.09 0.60
CA PRO A 224 -12.44 14.26 -0.18
C PRO A 224 -11.68 13.30 0.73
N PHE A 225 -11.05 12.30 0.12
CA PHE A 225 -10.12 11.44 0.82
C PHE A 225 -8.89 12.24 1.27
N GLU A 226 -8.66 12.26 2.58
CA GLU A 226 -7.47 12.81 3.20
C GLU A 226 -6.72 11.68 3.89
N PHE A 227 -5.47 11.47 3.50
CA PHE A 227 -4.61 10.49 4.14
C PHE A 227 -4.03 11.06 5.43
N LEU A 228 -4.21 10.34 6.53
CA LEU A 228 -3.55 10.61 7.80
C LEU A 228 -2.36 9.67 7.95
N SER A 229 -1.14 10.21 7.88
CA SER A 229 0.06 9.43 8.24
C SER A 229 0.01 9.10 9.73
N LEU A 230 0.33 7.86 10.09
CA LEU A 230 0.36 7.37 11.48
C LEU A 230 1.79 6.98 11.84
N GLY A 231 2.75 7.36 11.00
CA GLY A 231 4.13 6.92 11.09
C GLY A 231 4.45 5.63 10.34
N LEU A 232 5.72 5.28 10.41
CA LEU A 232 6.37 4.12 9.81
C LEU A 232 7.01 3.28 10.90
N MET A 233 6.97 1.97 10.75
CA MET A 233 7.65 1.06 11.67
C MET A 233 8.30 -0.08 10.89
N ALA A 234 9.52 -0.47 11.28
CA ALA A 234 10.26 -1.56 10.66
C ALA A 234 10.97 -2.42 11.70
N TYR A 235 10.72 -3.73 11.69
CA TYR A 235 11.50 -4.68 12.49
C TYR A 235 12.86 -4.93 11.81
N ILE A 236 13.94 -4.90 12.58
CA ILE A 236 15.32 -5.01 12.08
C ILE A 236 16.08 -6.20 12.69
N GLY A 237 15.34 -7.19 13.21
CA GLY A 237 15.91 -8.41 13.79
C GLY A 237 16.32 -8.25 15.26
N ASN A 238 16.54 -9.39 15.92
CA ASN A 238 17.01 -9.49 17.32
C ASN A 238 16.28 -8.55 18.29
N GLU A 239 14.93 -8.56 18.26
CA GLU A 239 14.09 -7.76 19.15
C GLU A 239 14.35 -6.25 19.08
N LYS A 240 14.74 -5.76 17.89
CA LYS A 240 14.93 -4.34 17.60
C LYS A 240 14.02 -3.92 16.46
N ALA A 241 13.47 -2.72 16.57
CA ALA A 241 12.71 -2.08 15.51
C ALA A 241 13.09 -0.61 15.37
N LEU A 242 12.55 0.01 14.34
CA LEU A 242 12.54 1.44 14.08
C LEU A 242 11.08 1.90 14.07
N VAL A 243 10.80 3.04 14.68
CA VAL A 243 9.50 3.70 14.69
C VAL A 243 9.73 5.16 14.40
N SER A 244 9.03 5.71 13.42
CA SER A 244 9.01 7.13 13.11
C SER A 244 7.55 7.55 13.04
N ALA A 245 7.11 8.54 13.80
CA ALA A 245 5.72 9.01 13.83
C ALA A 245 5.67 10.53 13.90
N GLU A 246 4.59 11.13 13.39
CA GLU A 246 4.37 12.58 13.47
C GLU A 246 3.31 12.85 14.54
N VAL A 247 3.64 13.70 15.52
CA VAL A 247 2.72 14.11 16.58
C VAL A 247 2.81 15.62 16.74
N LEU A 248 1.68 16.32 16.57
CA LEU A 248 1.52 17.75 16.87
C LEU A 248 2.62 18.67 16.26
N ASP A 249 3.06 18.36 15.04
CA ASP A 249 4.12 19.07 14.27
C ASP A 249 5.58 18.68 14.56
N SER A 250 5.81 17.63 15.38
CA SER A 250 7.16 17.07 15.60
C SER A 250 7.27 15.61 15.16
N SER A 251 8.35 15.27 14.45
CA SER A 251 8.71 13.89 14.15
C SER A 251 9.35 13.23 15.37
N PHE A 252 8.82 12.08 15.76
CA PHE A 252 9.30 11.26 16.86
C PHE A 252 9.90 9.96 16.31
N ASP A 253 11.22 9.83 16.44
CA ASP A 253 12.00 8.68 15.99
C ASP A 253 12.48 7.86 17.20
N VAL A 254 12.13 6.57 17.25
CA VAL A 254 12.57 5.61 18.27
C VAL A 254 13.17 4.40 17.61
N ALA A 255 14.26 3.88 18.16
CA ALA A 255 14.92 2.70 17.65
C ALA A 255 15.38 1.76 18.78
N GLY A 256 15.51 0.47 18.44
CA GLY A 256 15.95 -0.58 19.38
C GLY A 256 14.80 -1.32 20.04
N SER A 257 15.00 -1.79 21.27
CA SER A 257 14.06 -2.70 21.95
C SER A 257 12.78 -2.02 22.42
N LEU A 258 12.83 -0.74 22.79
CA LEU A 258 11.62 0.04 23.09
C LEU A 258 10.75 0.19 21.84
N ALA A 259 11.36 0.51 20.70
CA ALA A 259 10.68 0.54 19.40
C ALA A 259 10.10 -0.84 19.03
N PHE A 260 10.76 -1.93 19.39
CA PHE A 260 10.24 -3.29 19.16
C PHE A 260 8.98 -3.58 19.96
N LEU A 261 8.93 -3.18 21.24
CA LEU A 261 7.73 -3.33 22.05
C LEU A 261 6.56 -2.51 21.47
N LEU A 262 6.82 -1.26 21.06
CA LEU A 262 5.82 -0.43 20.38
C LEU A 262 5.34 -1.07 19.08
N TRP A 263 6.27 -1.57 18.25
CA TRP A 263 5.97 -2.28 17.00
C TRP A 263 5.07 -3.49 17.25
N ARG A 264 5.39 -4.34 18.23
CA ARG A 264 4.57 -5.52 18.57
C ARG A 264 3.17 -5.12 19.00
N SER A 265 3.04 -4.13 19.87
CA SER A 265 1.75 -3.65 20.38
C SER A 265 0.83 -3.14 19.26
N VAL A 266 1.37 -2.35 18.34
CA VAL A 266 0.62 -1.85 17.18
C VAL A 266 0.17 -3.00 16.29
N TYR A 267 1.06 -3.95 15.97
CA TYR A 267 0.73 -5.05 15.04
C TYR A 267 -0.28 -6.05 15.63
N ILE A 268 -0.25 -6.30 16.94
CA ILE A 268 -1.28 -7.11 17.62
C ILE A 268 -2.65 -6.43 17.51
N THR A 269 -2.69 -5.11 17.72
CA THR A 269 -3.93 -4.33 17.71
C THR A 269 -4.51 -4.15 16.30
N LYS A 270 -3.65 -4.07 15.28
CA LYS A 270 -4.07 -3.89 13.88
C LYS A 270 -4.55 -5.17 13.18
N GLN A 271 -4.62 -6.30 13.89
CA GLN A 271 -5.17 -7.53 13.32
C GLN A 271 -6.67 -7.38 13.04
N ALA A 272 -7.10 -7.66 11.81
CA ALA A 272 -8.51 -7.54 11.41
C ALA A 272 -9.46 -8.53 12.12
N ARG A 273 -8.92 -9.54 12.82
CA ARG A 273 -9.70 -10.54 13.56
C ARG A 273 -9.09 -10.80 14.93
N ALA A 274 -9.92 -10.78 15.97
CA ALA A 274 -9.50 -11.09 17.35
C ALA A 274 -8.80 -12.44 17.48
N ARG A 275 -9.24 -13.45 16.71
CA ARG A 275 -8.60 -14.79 16.68
C ARG A 275 -7.15 -14.77 16.15
N LEU A 276 -6.83 -13.84 15.25
CA LEU A 276 -5.46 -13.67 14.75
C LEU A 276 -4.60 -12.93 15.79
N ALA A 277 -5.16 -11.92 16.45
CA ALA A 277 -4.50 -11.22 17.57
C ALA A 277 -4.13 -12.18 18.71
N ALA A 278 -5.07 -13.04 19.14
CA ALA A 278 -4.88 -14.02 20.21
C ALA A 278 -3.85 -15.11 19.90
N ARG A 279 -3.57 -15.39 18.61
CA ARG A 279 -2.51 -16.33 18.20
C ARG A 279 -1.13 -15.67 18.14
N SER A 280 -1.10 -14.35 17.95
CA SER A 280 0.15 -13.57 17.91
C SER A 280 0.64 -13.11 19.29
N THR A 281 -0.19 -13.23 20.33
CA THR A 281 0.24 -13.11 21.73
C THR A 281 1.00 -14.38 22.14
N PRO A 282 2.24 -14.27 22.64
CA PRO A 282 2.92 -15.44 23.21
C PRO A 282 2.09 -15.99 24.38
N PRO A 283 2.03 -17.31 24.58
CA PRO A 283 1.37 -17.86 25.75
C PRO A 283 2.01 -17.27 27.02
N PRO A 284 1.24 -17.08 28.11
CA PRO A 284 1.82 -16.68 29.37
C PRO A 284 2.92 -17.68 29.73
N ALA A 285 4.08 -17.16 30.15
CA ALA A 285 5.23 -17.96 30.55
C ALA A 285 4.83 -18.89 31.70
N SER A 286 4.39 -20.08 31.36
CA SER A 286 4.13 -21.15 32.31
C SER A 286 5.48 -21.81 32.55
N TYR A 287 6.14 -21.40 33.64
CA TYR A 287 7.07 -22.27 34.32
C TYR A 287 6.26 -23.50 34.76
N GLY A 288 6.40 -24.58 34.02
CA GLY A 288 5.69 -25.83 34.28
C GLY A 288 6.38 -26.97 33.55
N ILE A 289 7.28 -27.63 34.25
CA ILE A 289 7.75 -28.97 33.87
C ILE A 289 6.51 -29.86 33.81
N ALA A 290 6.18 -30.35 32.62
CA ALA A 290 5.27 -31.47 32.46
C ALA A 290 5.87 -32.41 31.42
N ALA A 291 6.66 -33.36 31.90
CA ALA A 291 6.88 -34.60 31.20
C ALA A 291 5.53 -35.33 31.10
N SER A 292 5.12 -35.69 29.89
CA SER A 292 4.27 -36.85 29.68
C SER A 292 4.68 -37.54 28.39
N SER A 293 5.33 -38.67 28.59
CA SER A 293 5.46 -39.74 27.61
C SER A 293 4.06 -40.29 27.31
N GLN A 294 3.66 -40.34 26.04
CA GLN A 294 2.83 -41.44 25.55
C GLN A 294 3.25 -41.81 24.14
N HIS A 295 3.82 -43.02 24.06
CA HIS A 295 3.85 -43.89 22.90
C HIS A 295 2.41 -44.25 22.51
N GLU A 296 2.10 -44.13 21.21
CA GLU A 296 1.15 -44.91 20.39
C GLU A 296 1.14 -44.20 19.02
N GLY A 297 1.55 -44.74 17.88
CA GLY A 297 1.41 -46.11 17.40
C GLY A 297 0.21 -46.19 16.45
N CYS A 298 0.27 -45.62 15.24
CA CYS A 298 -0.51 -46.14 14.11
C CYS A 298 -0.03 -45.62 12.74
N SER A 299 0.55 -46.53 11.97
CA SER A 299 0.77 -46.43 10.53
C SER A 299 -0.55 -46.48 9.77
N LYS A 300 -0.70 -45.68 8.70
CA LYS A 300 -1.34 -46.09 7.44
C LYS A 300 -0.97 -45.09 6.36
N GLY A 301 -0.14 -45.55 5.42
CA GLY A 301 0.12 -44.85 4.17
C GLY A 301 -1.03 -45.03 3.20
N VAL A 302 -1.22 -44.04 2.33
CA VAL A 302 -1.72 -44.24 0.98
C VAL A 302 -0.97 -43.27 0.07
N SER A 303 -0.34 -43.87 -0.94
CA SER A 303 0.38 -43.30 -2.06
C SER A 303 -0.55 -42.61 -3.06
N GLY A 304 -0.04 -41.58 -3.74
CA GLY A 304 -0.77 -40.89 -4.81
C GLY A 304 0.09 -39.87 -5.56
N LEU A 305 1.17 -40.32 -6.20
CA LEU A 305 1.85 -39.57 -7.27
C LEU A 305 0.90 -39.43 -8.48
N LYS A 306 0.86 -38.24 -9.09
CA LYS A 306 0.63 -37.95 -10.53
C LYS A 306 0.95 -36.45 -10.75
N SER A 307 2.16 -36.13 -11.19
CA SER A 307 2.57 -35.83 -12.59
C SER A 307 2.21 -34.42 -13.11
N PHE A 308 3.18 -33.50 -13.02
CA PHE A 308 3.74 -32.61 -14.09
C PHE A 308 3.16 -32.82 -15.51
N LEU A 309 2.64 -31.82 -16.27
CA LEU A 309 3.25 -30.72 -17.08
C LEU A 309 2.10 -30.07 -17.94
N PRO A 310 2.29 -29.04 -18.82
CA PRO A 310 3.06 -27.79 -18.75
C PRO A 310 2.26 -26.53 -19.21
N VAL A 311 2.90 -25.37 -18.97
CA VAL A 311 3.03 -24.13 -19.78
C VAL A 311 2.10 -23.92 -21.00
N ASN A 312 1.41 -22.77 -20.98
CA ASN A 312 1.44 -21.73 -22.02
C ASN A 312 1.41 -20.35 -21.33
#